data_AF-A0A2N2K0E7-F1
#
_entry.id   AF-A0A2N2K0E7-F1
#
_cell.length_a   1.000
_cell.length_b   1.000
_cell.length_c   1.000
_cell.angle_alpha   90.00
_cell.angle_beta   90.00
_cell.angle_gamma   90.00
#
_symmetry.space_group_name_H-M   'P 1'
#
loop_
_entity.id
_entity.type
_entity.pdbx_description
1 polymer ?
#
loop_
_entity_poly.entity_id
_entity_poly.type
_entity_poly.pdbx_seq_one_letter_code
_entity_poly.pdbx_strand_id
1 'polypeptide(L)' 'MKTIQMTLDEDLVEAVDRVSKQLNTTRSAFTRKALREALARHSLEQLERKHREGYARHPAATDEFSVWESEQSWGDE' A
#
# COMPACT_ATOMS: atom_id res chain seq x y z
N MET A 1 -23.49 8.90 -0.58
CA MET A 1 -22.34 9.14 -1.49
C MET A 1 -22.33 10.62 -1.83
N LYS A 2 -21.18 11.29 -1.83
CA LYS A 2 -21.07 12.68 -2.31
C LYS A 2 -20.54 12.67 -3.73
N THR A 3 -21.20 13.41 -4.62
CA THR A 3 -20.72 13.64 -5.98
C THR A 3 -19.74 14.80 -5.95
N ILE A 4 -18.57 14.61 -6.55
CA ILE A 4 -17.56 15.65 -6.72
C ILE A 4 -17.30 15.82 -8.22
N GLN A 5 -17.08 17.06 -8.65
CA GLN A 5 -16.53 17.34 -9.96
C GLN A 5 -15.01 17.45 -9.82
N MET A 6 -14.28 16.83 -10.72
CA MET A 6 -12.82 16.89 -10.78
C MET A 6 -12.39 16.97 -12.24
N THR A 7 -11.28 17.65 -12.49
CA THR A 7 -10.65 17.70 -13.80
C THR A 7 -9.59 16.61 -13.87
N LEU A 8 -9.59 15.86 -14.98
CA LEU A 8 -8.62 14.81 -15.30
C LEU A 8 -8.16 15.05 -16.72
N ASP A 9 -6.90 14.70 -17.01
CA ASP A 9 -6.38 14.75 -18.37
C ASP A 9 -7.15 13.80 -19.28
N GLU A 10 -7.29 14.18 -20.55
CA GLU A 10 -8.13 13.47 -21.52
C GLU A 10 -7.64 12.03 -21.75
N ASP A 11 -6.33 11.84 -21.84
CA ASP A 11 -5.68 10.53 -21.97
C ASP A 11 -5.95 9.62 -20.77
N LEU A 12 -5.98 10.17 -19.56
CA LEU A 12 -6.31 9.43 -18.35
C LEU A 12 -7.79 9.01 -18.36
N VAL A 13 -8.69 9.87 -18.82
CA VAL A 13 -10.12 9.52 -18.93
C VAL A 13 -10.32 8.39 -19.95
N GLU A 14 -9.64 8.43 -21.09
CA GLU A 14 -9.68 7.36 -22.10
C GLU A 14 -9.14 6.03 -21.57
N ALA A 15 -8.04 6.07 -20.79
CA ALA A 15 -7.47 4.88 -20.17
C ALA A 15 -8.44 4.27 -19.15
N VAL A 16 -9.03 5.10 -18.27
CA VAL A 16 -10.04 4.69 -17.30
C VAL A 16 -11.24 4.06 -18.00
N ASP A 17 -11.68 4.64 -19.11
CA ASP A 17 -12.79 4.11 -19.91
C ASP A 17 -12.53 2.71 -20.44
N ARG A 18 -11.36 2.52 -21.06
CA ARG A 18 -10.97 1.25 -21.63
C ARG A 18 -10.96 0.15 -20.58
N VAL A 19 -10.32 0.43 -19.45
CA VAL A 19 -10.21 -0.52 -18.34
C VAL A 19 -11.57 -0.76 -17.68
N SER A 20 -12.38 0.28 -17.51
CA SER A 20 -13.73 0.12 -16.94
C SER A 20 -14.58 -0.80 -17.79
N LYS A 21 -14.51 -0.69 -19.13
CA LYS A 21 -15.20 -1.59 -20.07
C LYS A 21 -14.67 -3.03 -19.96
N GLN A 22 -13.35 -3.21 -19.91
CA GLN A 22 -12.73 -4.54 -19.79
C GLN A 22 -13.11 -5.25 -18.48
N LEU A 23 -13.18 -4.51 -17.38
CA LEU A 23 -13.54 -5.02 -16.06
C LEU A 23 -15.06 -5.03 -15.81
N ASN A 24 -15.87 -4.68 -16.81
CA ASN A 24 -17.31 -4.56 -16.73
C ASN A 24 -17.78 -3.73 -15.51
N THR A 25 -17.13 -2.59 -15.30
CA THR A 25 -17.39 -1.67 -14.19
C THR A 25 -17.66 -0.25 -14.69
N THR A 26 -18.09 0.64 -13.80
CA THR A 26 -18.31 2.05 -14.13
C THR A 26 -17.07 2.88 -13.84
N ARG A 27 -16.89 4.00 -14.55
CA ARG A 27 -15.79 4.96 -14.29
C ARG A 27 -15.73 5.33 -12.81
N SER A 28 -16.87 5.64 -12.19
CA SER A 28 -16.94 6.06 -10.78
C SER A 28 -16.64 4.94 -9.79
N ALA A 29 -16.87 3.67 -10.16
CA ALA A 29 -16.47 2.53 -9.35
C ALA A 29 -14.96 2.28 -9.47
N PHE A 30 -14.41 2.33 -10.68
CA PHE A 30 -12.99 2.18 -10.95
C PHE A 30 -12.17 3.28 -10.26
N THR A 31 -12.49 4.56 -10.51
CA THR A 31 -11.77 5.70 -9.91
C THR A 31 -11.83 5.65 -8.39
N ARG A 32 -12.96 5.25 -7.79
CA ARG A 32 -13.06 5.10 -6.33
C ARG A 32 -12.16 4.00 -5.79
N LYS A 33 -12.07 2.87 -6.49
CA LYS A 33 -11.16 1.78 -6.12
C LYS A 33 -9.72 2.25 -6.18
N ALA A 34 -9.31 2.86 -7.29
CA ALA A 34 -7.96 3.39 -7.49
C ALA A 34 -7.58 4.44 -6.42
N LEU A 35 -8.48 5.36 -6.09
CA LEU A 35 -8.26 6.36 -5.04
C LEU A 35 -8.07 5.71 -3.66
N ARG A 36 -8.86 4.70 -3.32
CA ARG A 36 -8.70 3.97 -2.05
C ARG A 36 -7.36 3.25 -1.98
N GLU A 37 -6.95 2.60 -3.06
CA GLU A 37 -5.65 1.92 -3.15
C GLU A 37 -4.50 2.92 -3.02
N ALA A 38 -4.59 4.08 -3.67
CA ALA A 38 -3.59 5.14 -3.54
C ALA A 38 -3.46 5.65 -2.10
N LEU A 39 -4.59 5.89 -1.40
CA LEU A 39 -4.59 6.30 0.00
C LEU A 39 -4.00 5.22 0.93
N ALA A 40 -4.32 3.96 0.67
CA ALA A 40 -3.79 2.83 1.43
C ALA A 40 -2.27 2.70 1.25
N ARG A 41 -1.78 2.77 0.00
CA ARG A 41 -0.34 2.79 -0.29
C ARG A 41 0.37 3.94 0.40
N HIS A 42 -0.19 5.15 0.30
CA HIS A 42 0.39 6.30 0.99
C HIS A 42 0.49 6.06 2.51
N SER A 43 -0.55 5.51 3.12
CA SER A 43 -0.54 5.22 4.56
C SER A 43 0.54 4.20 4.93
N LEU A 44 0.72 3.16 4.11
CA LEU A 44 1.75 2.15 4.30
C LEU A 44 3.17 2.74 4.19
N GLU A 45 3.44 3.53 3.16
CA GLU A 45 4.73 4.21 2.97
C GLU A 45 5.10 5.09 4.16
N GLN A 46 4.11 5.75 4.77
CA GLN A 46 4.34 6.56 5.97
C GLN A 46 4.68 5.72 7.20
N LEU A 47 4.04 4.55 7.35
CA LEU A 47 4.37 3.61 8.43
C LEU A 47 5.78 3.04 8.25
N GLU A 48 6.13 2.63 7.03
CA GLU A 48 7.47 2.16 6.69
C GLU A 48 8.55 3.22 6.96
N ARG A 49 8.27 4.46 6.57
CA ARG A 49 9.15 5.59 6.87
C ARG A 49 9.33 5.77 8.37
N LYS A 50 8.24 5.71 9.14
CA LYS A 50 8.29 5.80 10.61
C LYS A 50 9.10 4.66 11.22
N HIS A 51 8.94 3.43 10.74
CA HIS A 51 9.74 2.29 11.20
C HIS A 51 11.22 2.52 10.91
N ARG A 52 11.57 2.91 9.68
CA ARG A 52 12.95 3.20 9.29
C ARG A 52 13.58 4.30 10.13
N GLU A 53 12.86 5.39 10.36
CA GLU A 53 13.30 6.49 11.23
C GLU A 53 13.43 6.05 12.70
N GLY A 54 12.60 5.11 13.14
CA GLY A 54 12.67 4.50 14.46
C GLY A 54 13.96 3.71 14.63
N TYR A 55 14.23 2.77 13.72
CA TYR A 55 15.46 1.96 13.75
C TYR A 55 16.74 2.77 13.51
N ALA A 56 16.67 3.84 12.72
CA ALA A 56 17.82 4.74 12.56
C ALA A 56 18.15 5.51 13.84
N ARG A 57 17.13 5.90 14.62
CA ARG A 57 17.30 6.62 15.88
C ARG A 57 17.62 5.69 17.06
N HIS A 58 17.04 4.50 17.04
CA HIS A 58 17.24 3.46 18.04
C HIS A 58 17.58 2.17 17.29
N PRO A 59 18.86 1.98 16.94
CA PRO A 59 19.31 0.74 16.33
C PRO A 59 18.95 -0.42 17.26
N ALA A 60 18.50 -1.52 16.67
CA ALA A 60 18.25 -2.72 17.45
C ALA A 60 19.55 -3.20 18.10
N ALA A 61 19.48 -3.56 19.37
CA ALA A 61 20.63 -4.12 20.06
C ALA A 61 20.94 -5.51 19.50
N THR A 62 22.22 -5.90 19.49
CA THR A 62 22.68 -7.16 18.89
C THR A 62 22.01 -8.39 19.51
N ASP A 63 21.56 -8.29 20.76
CA ASP A 63 20.90 -9.35 21.54
C ASP A 63 19.39 -9.17 21.68
N GLU A 64 18.81 -8.09 21.13
CA GLU A 64 17.39 -7.74 21.31
C GLU A 64 16.43 -8.82 20.80
N PHE A 65 16.85 -9.57 19.78
CA PHE A 65 16.06 -10.64 19.17
C PHE A 65 16.66 -12.04 19.37
N SER A 66 17.80 -12.16 20.06
CA SER A 66 18.51 -13.43 20.21
C SER A 66 17.83 -14.42 21.18
N VAL A 67 16.81 -13.98 21.92
CA VAL A 67 16.03 -14.83 22.84
C VAL A 67 15.37 -16.02 22.11
N TRP A 68 15.04 -15.85 20.82
CA TRP A 68 14.40 -16.90 20.01
C TRP A 68 15.39 -17.80 19.27
N GLU A 69 16.69 -17.51 19.28
CA GLU A 69 17.69 -18.32 18.55
C GLU A 69 17.78 -19.75 19.08
N SER A 70 17.63 -19.95 20.39
CA SER A 70 17.61 -21.29 21.01
C SER A 70 16.33 -22.09 20.70
N GLU A 71 15.27 -21.44 20.22
CA GLU A 71 13.99 -22.07 19.90
C GLU A 71 13.86 -22.43 18.41
N GLN A 72 14.79 -21.96 17.55
CA GLN A 72 14.82 -22.30 16.12
C GLN A 72 15.36 -23.71 15.84
N SER A 73 14.77 -24.72 16.48
CA SER A 73 14.92 -26.13 16.08
C SER A 73 13.87 -26.47 15.03
N TRP A 74 14.04 -25.91 13.83
CA TRP A 74 13.33 -26.38 12.64
C TRP A 74 13.94 -27.74 12.31
N GLY A 75 13.36 -28.81 12.87
CA GLY A 75 13.94 -30.16 12.87
C GLY A 75 14.59 -30.54 11.54
N ASP A 76 15.67 -31.32 11.61
CA ASP A 76 16.28 -31.90 10.43
C ASP A 76 15.20 -32.74 9.70
N GLU A 77 15.10 -32.53 8.38
CA GLU A 77 14.20 -33.27 7.50
C GLU A 77 14.30 -34.79 7.69
#